data_AF-X1B2Z2-F1
#
_entry.id   AF-X1B2Z2-F1
#
_cell.length_a   1.000
_cell.length_b   1.000
_cell.length_c   1.000
_cell.angle_alpha   90.00
_cell.angle_beta   90.00
_cell.angle_gamma   90.00
#
_symmetry.space_group_name_H-M   'P 1'
#
loop_
_entity.id
_entity.type
_entity.pdbx_description
1 polymer ?
#
loop_
_entity_poly.entity_id
_entity_poly.type
_entity_poly.pdbx_seq_one_letter_code
_entity_poly.pdbx_strand_id
1 'polypeptide(L)'
;PYSYSPKKLSDLNEIERNLVNYKNIDIQIINNHIYNILKIIQDTENVYTFNEYKSIIKFMNNTLNPKFMGHNTYMEFSSWNLHQARNLKFQDMVWGGLVGNKGSIDDDDNTPNYTYRVTVKADGLRKYLVFNNNNIWLIMYPGSANLIFRSYDNYLIQDVDISYPTFHRPNLNGYIIEGELIPLKNRKGNAPQTKYLYYGFDVLSNRSGNPDMGDVSIQNKYHHIRMRHIKDVIQKIFDKNRVLQVYSKEFISFFTVPDFYRVMREIDGMRRIAPYEDDGFIFMPDEMPYSYSPKKLSDLNEIERNLVNYPDICKWKPYEKLTIDFAI
;
A
#
# COMPACT_ATOMS: atom_id res chain seq x y z
N PRO A 1 -41.47 27.41 29.15
CA PRO A 1 -41.19 28.61 28.32
C PRO A 1 -40.14 29.49 29.01
N TYR A 2 -38.86 29.28 28.68
CA TYR A 2 -37.79 30.15 29.15
C TYR A 2 -37.73 31.36 28.21
N SER A 3 -38.05 32.54 28.74
CA SER A 3 -37.94 33.80 28.01
C SER A 3 -36.48 34.18 27.87
N TYR A 4 -35.94 34.02 26.66
CA TYR A 4 -34.61 34.53 26.32
C TYR A 4 -34.68 36.06 26.24
N SER A 5 -34.04 36.76 27.18
CA SER A 5 -33.83 38.20 27.09
C SER A 5 -32.73 38.49 26.07
N PRO A 6 -32.97 39.29 25.01
CA PRO A 6 -31.94 39.62 24.06
C PRO A 6 -30.86 40.47 24.74
N LYS A 7 -29.62 39.95 24.81
CA LYS A 7 -28.46 40.74 25.24
C LYS A 7 -28.33 41.98 24.36
N LYS A 8 -28.01 43.13 24.98
CA LYS A 8 -27.72 44.35 24.24
C LYS A 8 -26.43 44.14 23.43
N LEU A 9 -26.38 44.66 22.20
CA LEU A 9 -25.19 44.60 21.33
C LEU A 9 -23.92 45.15 22.01
N SER A 10 -24.08 46.00 23.02
CA SER A 10 -23.00 46.53 23.84
C SER A 10 -22.21 45.46 24.60
N ASP A 11 -22.83 44.32 24.88
CA ASP A 11 -22.32 43.31 25.82
C ASP A 11 -21.68 42.11 25.10
N LEU A 12 -21.60 42.16 23.76
CA LEU A 12 -20.94 41.18 22.92
C LEU A 12 -19.44 41.46 22.86
N ASN A 13 -18.61 40.44 23.03
CA ASN A 13 -17.16 40.54 22.85
C ASN A 13 -16.85 40.99 21.41
N GLU A 14 -15.70 41.62 21.17
CA GLU A 14 -15.32 42.20 19.87
C GLU A 14 -15.41 41.19 18.69
N ILE A 15 -15.10 39.91 18.98
CA ILE A 15 -15.28 38.79 18.04
C ILE A 15 -16.77 38.57 17.71
N GLU A 16 -17.65 38.59 18.70
CA GLU A 16 -19.09 38.42 18.52
C GLU A 16 -19.73 39.63 17.80
N ARG A 17 -19.27 40.87 18.05
CA ARG A 17 -19.72 42.04 17.29
C ARG A 17 -19.33 41.99 15.82
N ASN A 18 -18.12 41.53 15.52
CA ASN A 18 -17.68 41.32 14.14
C ASN A 18 -18.51 40.19 13.47
N LEU A 19 -18.92 39.17 14.23
CA LEU A 19 -19.78 38.08 13.73
C LEU A 19 -21.23 38.53 13.43
N VAL A 20 -21.78 39.50 14.17
CA VAL A 20 -23.16 39.99 14.00
C VAL A 20 -23.37 40.80 12.71
N ASN A 21 -22.31 41.37 12.12
CA ASN A 21 -22.39 42.10 10.84
C ASN A 21 -22.43 41.19 9.59
N TYR A 22 -22.41 39.87 9.77
CA TYR A 22 -22.35 38.89 8.69
C TYR A 22 -23.70 38.26 8.33
N LYS A 23 -24.77 39.07 8.23
CA LYS A 23 -26.06 38.59 7.69
C LYS A 23 -25.97 37.98 6.27
N ASN A 24 -24.82 38.12 5.60
CA ASN A 24 -24.55 37.64 4.25
C ASN A 24 -23.35 36.69 4.12
N ILE A 25 -22.80 36.09 5.20
CA ILE A 25 -21.85 34.98 4.95
C ILE A 25 -22.65 33.78 4.47
N ASP A 26 -22.38 33.41 3.23
CA ASP A 26 -22.81 32.13 2.69
C ASP A 26 -22.09 31.00 3.46
N ILE A 27 -22.85 30.32 4.33
CA ILE A 27 -22.40 29.16 5.10
C ILE A 27 -21.83 28.07 4.16
N GLN A 28 -22.30 27.99 2.92
CA GLN A 28 -21.79 27.03 1.95
C GLN A 28 -20.34 27.35 1.55
N ILE A 29 -19.99 28.63 1.41
CA ILE A 29 -18.61 29.07 1.11
C ILE A 29 -17.68 28.69 2.27
N ILE A 30 -18.08 28.97 3.52
CA ILE A 30 -17.31 28.56 4.70
C ILE A 30 -17.13 27.04 4.72
N ASN A 31 -18.21 26.27 4.55
CA ASN A 31 -18.15 24.82 4.58
C ASN A 31 -17.22 24.26 3.49
N ASN A 32 -17.23 24.83 2.29
CA ASN A 32 -16.33 24.44 1.21
C ASN A 32 -14.87 24.74 1.56
N HIS A 33 -14.57 25.90 2.17
CA HIS A 33 -13.21 26.21 2.63
C HIS A 33 -12.74 25.27 3.75
N ILE A 34 -13.59 25.01 4.75
CA ILE A 34 -13.29 24.06 5.83
C ILE A 34 -13.03 22.68 5.23
N TYR A 35 -13.87 22.22 4.32
CA TYR A 35 -13.73 20.93 3.66
C TYR A 35 -12.41 20.82 2.87
N ASN A 36 -12.03 21.86 2.13
CA ASN A 36 -10.75 21.90 1.41
C ASN A 36 -9.54 21.93 2.35
N ILE A 37 -9.60 22.70 3.44
CA ILE A 37 -8.55 22.72 4.48
C ILE A 37 -8.40 21.32 5.08
N LEU A 38 -9.50 20.65 5.41
CA LEU A 38 -9.48 19.29 5.94
C LEU A 38 -8.92 18.29 4.93
N LYS A 39 -9.24 18.41 3.64
CA LYS A 39 -8.62 17.58 2.59
C LYS A 39 -7.09 17.74 2.56
N ILE A 40 -6.60 18.96 2.69
CA ILE A 40 -5.15 19.26 2.69
C ILE A 40 -4.49 18.69 3.96
N ILE A 41 -5.08 18.94 5.14
CA ILE A 41 -4.55 18.45 6.42
C ILE A 41 -4.51 16.92 6.46
N GLN A 42 -5.54 16.26 5.93
CA GLN A 42 -5.66 14.80 5.90
C GLN A 42 -4.99 14.17 4.66
N ASP A 43 -4.44 14.96 3.73
CA ASP A 43 -3.90 14.50 2.44
C ASP A 43 -4.87 13.56 1.68
N THR A 44 -6.16 13.86 1.68
CA THR A 44 -7.22 12.93 1.25
C THR A 44 -8.07 13.48 0.11
N GLU A 45 -8.70 12.61 -0.68
CA GLU A 45 -9.73 13.03 -1.63
C GLU A 45 -11.07 13.25 -0.92
N ASN A 46 -11.41 12.41 0.05
CA ASN A 46 -12.64 12.54 0.81
C ASN A 46 -12.29 12.73 2.28
N VAL A 47 -12.81 13.79 2.89
CA VAL A 47 -12.66 14.02 4.33
C VAL A 47 -13.30 12.85 5.07
N TYR A 48 -12.59 12.33 6.06
CA TYR A 48 -13.08 11.26 6.92
C TYR A 48 -13.12 11.69 8.38
N THR A 49 -14.00 11.03 9.12
CA THR A 49 -14.15 11.22 10.56
C THR A 49 -13.10 10.41 11.31
N PHE A 50 -12.87 10.81 12.56
CA PHE A 50 -11.97 10.06 13.44
C PHE A 50 -12.42 8.62 13.67
N ASN A 51 -13.72 8.34 13.66
CA ASN A 51 -14.24 6.98 13.82
C ASN A 51 -13.94 6.11 12.60
N GLU A 52 -14.04 6.66 11.39
CA GLU A 52 -13.65 5.96 10.16
C GLU A 52 -12.16 5.64 10.16
N TYR A 53 -11.32 6.61 10.56
CA TYR A 53 -9.88 6.40 10.74
C TYR A 53 -9.59 5.25 11.73
N LYS A 54 -10.19 5.29 12.92
CA LYS A 54 -10.02 4.23 13.92
C LYS A 54 -10.47 2.87 13.40
N SER A 55 -11.60 2.83 12.68
CA SER A 55 -12.13 1.60 12.09
C SER A 55 -11.17 1.00 11.07
N ILE A 56 -10.60 1.81 10.18
CA ILE A 56 -9.67 1.30 9.17
C ILE A 56 -8.33 0.85 9.77
N ILE A 57 -7.80 1.57 10.76
CA ILE A 57 -6.57 1.16 11.47
C ILE A 57 -6.81 -0.15 12.24
N LYS A 58 -7.95 -0.26 12.94
CA LYS A 58 -8.34 -1.50 13.62
C LYS A 58 -8.45 -2.67 12.65
N PHE A 59 -9.10 -2.48 11.50
CA PHE A 59 -9.22 -3.49 10.45
C PHE A 59 -7.83 -3.94 9.95
N MET A 60 -6.92 -3.00 9.68
CA MET A 60 -5.55 -3.30 9.26
C MET A 60 -4.78 -4.11 10.31
N ASN A 61 -4.82 -3.68 11.57
CA ASN A 61 -4.13 -4.35 12.67
C ASN A 61 -4.72 -5.75 12.92
N ASN A 62 -6.04 -5.90 12.94
CA ASN A 62 -6.69 -7.20 13.08
C ASN A 62 -6.31 -8.17 11.95
N THR A 63 -6.22 -7.66 10.72
CA THR A 63 -5.91 -8.48 9.55
C THR A 63 -4.43 -8.85 9.53
N LEU A 64 -3.53 -7.87 9.56
CA LEU A 64 -2.10 -8.13 9.38
C LEU A 64 -1.39 -8.56 10.66
N ASN A 65 -2.01 -8.39 11.82
CA ASN A 65 -1.43 -8.76 13.10
C ASN A 65 -2.49 -9.31 14.07
N PRO A 66 -2.99 -10.53 13.86
CA PRO A 66 -4.09 -11.10 14.66
C PRO A 66 -3.74 -11.22 16.16
N LYS A 67 -2.44 -11.21 16.53
CA LYS A 67 -2.02 -11.12 17.94
C LYS A 67 -2.46 -9.81 18.62
N PHE A 68 -2.76 -8.78 17.84
CA PHE A 68 -3.32 -7.51 18.33
C PHE A 68 -4.85 -7.51 18.37
N MET A 69 -5.54 -8.63 18.06
CA MET A 69 -6.99 -8.73 18.28
C MET A 69 -7.31 -8.40 19.74
N GLY A 70 -8.09 -7.34 19.95
CA GLY A 70 -8.51 -6.88 21.28
C GLY A 70 -7.57 -5.87 21.95
N HIS A 71 -6.38 -5.61 21.39
CA HIS A 71 -5.53 -4.51 21.85
C HIS A 71 -5.98 -3.19 21.24
N ASN A 72 -6.18 -2.17 22.08
CA ASN A 72 -6.66 -0.82 21.70
C ASN A 72 -5.63 0.02 20.92
N THR A 73 -4.96 -0.55 19.92
CA THR A 73 -4.07 0.18 19.00
C THR A 73 -4.89 0.82 17.88
N TYR A 74 -5.72 1.80 18.24
CA TYR A 74 -6.61 2.50 17.30
C TYR A 74 -5.94 3.67 16.58
N MET A 75 -4.75 4.06 17.02
CA MET A 75 -4.07 5.28 16.58
C MET A 75 -2.96 4.99 15.58
N GLU A 76 -2.34 3.81 15.66
CA GLU A 76 -1.18 3.45 14.87
C GLU A 76 -1.33 2.07 14.23
N PHE A 77 -0.93 1.99 12.97
CA PHE A 77 -0.76 0.75 12.26
C PHE A 77 0.54 0.07 12.70
N SER A 78 0.51 -1.23 12.99
CA SER A 78 1.71 -1.96 13.45
C SER A 78 2.63 -2.32 12.28
N SER A 79 3.91 -1.97 12.39
CA SER A 79 4.96 -2.38 11.42
C SER A 79 5.51 -3.77 11.63
N TRP A 80 5.12 -4.45 12.72
CA TRP A 80 5.78 -5.69 13.19
C TRP A 80 5.79 -6.83 12.16
N ASN A 81 4.77 -6.90 11.32
CA ASN A 81 4.62 -7.94 10.31
C ASN A 81 4.88 -7.42 8.88
N LEU A 82 5.51 -6.25 8.75
CA LEU A 82 5.83 -5.67 7.45
C LEU A 82 7.25 -5.99 7.06
N HIS A 83 7.42 -6.71 5.95
CA HIS A 83 8.75 -7.02 5.44
C HIS A 83 9.51 -5.76 5.05
N GLN A 84 10.78 -5.66 5.40
CA GLN A 84 11.63 -4.57 4.96
C GLN A 84 12.73 -5.13 4.06
N ALA A 85 12.78 -4.63 2.83
CA ALA A 85 13.82 -5.04 1.90
C ALA A 85 15.19 -4.54 2.39
N ARG A 86 16.15 -5.46 2.56
CA ARG A 86 17.54 -5.13 2.88
C ARG A 86 18.36 -4.89 1.62
N ASN A 87 19.52 -4.27 1.75
CA ASN A 87 20.43 -4.13 0.60
C ASN A 87 20.97 -5.50 0.19
N LEU A 88 21.06 -5.72 -1.13
CA LEU A 88 21.72 -6.89 -1.71
C LEU A 88 23.23 -6.79 -1.48
N LYS A 89 23.84 -7.87 -0.99
CA LYS A 89 25.28 -7.98 -0.72
C LYS A 89 25.95 -8.83 -1.78
N PHE A 90 27.26 -8.67 -1.97
CA PHE A 90 28.02 -9.49 -2.92
C PHE A 90 27.93 -10.99 -2.61
N GLN A 91 27.96 -11.35 -1.32
CA GLN A 91 27.81 -12.73 -0.86
C GLN A 91 26.45 -13.36 -1.18
N ASP A 92 25.43 -12.55 -1.47
CA ASP A 92 24.11 -13.05 -1.90
C ASP A 92 24.12 -13.46 -3.38
N MET A 93 25.06 -12.94 -4.18
CA MET A 93 25.18 -13.16 -5.62
C MET A 93 25.99 -14.42 -5.96
N VAL A 94 25.73 -15.52 -5.26
CA VAL A 94 26.42 -16.80 -5.41
C VAL A 94 25.44 -17.94 -5.70
N TRP A 95 25.96 -19.09 -6.15
CA TRP A 95 25.17 -20.31 -6.24
C TRP A 95 24.72 -20.75 -4.84
N GLY A 96 23.44 -21.01 -4.67
CA GLY A 96 22.79 -21.22 -3.37
C GLY A 96 22.18 -19.94 -2.78
N GLY A 97 22.58 -18.75 -3.25
CA GLY A 97 22.05 -17.46 -2.79
C GLY A 97 20.86 -16.99 -3.63
N LEU A 98 21.04 -15.95 -4.45
CA LEU A 98 20.01 -15.49 -5.41
C LEU A 98 19.72 -16.51 -6.52
N VAL A 99 20.70 -17.34 -6.88
CA VAL A 99 20.60 -18.33 -7.97
C VAL A 99 20.89 -19.73 -7.44
N GLY A 100 20.22 -20.75 -7.97
CA GLY A 100 20.45 -22.15 -7.61
C GLY A 100 20.19 -22.47 -6.13
N ASN A 101 19.31 -21.71 -5.47
CA ASN A 101 19.00 -21.85 -4.06
C ASN A 101 18.23 -23.15 -3.81
N LYS A 102 18.78 -24.01 -2.94
CA LYS A 102 18.26 -25.34 -2.62
C LYS A 102 17.24 -25.38 -1.48
N GLY A 103 16.68 -24.22 -1.10
CA GLY A 103 15.80 -24.12 0.04
C GLY A 103 16.56 -23.77 1.32
N SER A 104 15.81 -23.40 2.36
CA SER A 104 16.37 -23.16 3.69
C SER A 104 16.73 -24.47 4.36
N ILE A 105 17.78 -24.46 5.18
CA ILE A 105 18.19 -25.57 6.06
C ILE A 105 17.27 -25.66 7.30
N ASP A 106 16.36 -24.71 7.51
CA ASP A 106 15.38 -24.79 8.59
C ASP A 106 14.48 -26.03 8.39
N ASP A 107 14.66 -27.04 9.26
CA ASP A 107 13.98 -28.35 9.26
C ASP A 107 12.43 -28.27 9.27
N ASP A 108 11.87 -27.10 9.57
CA ASP A 108 10.42 -26.89 9.71
C ASP A 108 9.68 -26.60 8.39
N ASP A 109 10.35 -26.11 7.33
CA ASP A 109 9.64 -25.54 6.16
C ASP A 109 9.55 -26.49 4.94
N ASN A 110 10.27 -27.61 4.93
CA ASN A 110 10.28 -28.62 3.85
C ASN A 110 10.33 -28.05 2.41
N THR A 111 10.78 -26.80 2.23
CA THR A 111 10.68 -26.07 0.97
C THR A 111 11.87 -26.46 0.11
N PRO A 112 11.67 -27.19 -1.00
CA PRO A 112 12.75 -27.93 -1.64
C PRO A 112 13.72 -27.07 -2.45
N ASN A 113 13.32 -25.87 -2.88
CA ASN A 113 14.17 -24.87 -3.54
C ASN A 113 13.51 -23.49 -3.42
N TYR A 114 14.30 -22.42 -3.29
CA TYR A 114 13.82 -21.05 -3.46
C TYR A 114 14.17 -20.52 -4.87
N THR A 115 13.21 -19.96 -5.56
CA THR A 115 13.41 -19.18 -6.77
C THR A 115 13.25 -17.71 -6.46
N TYR A 116 14.04 -16.86 -7.12
CA TYR A 116 13.90 -15.42 -6.99
C TYR A 116 13.22 -14.83 -8.22
N ARG A 117 12.47 -13.77 -7.95
CA ARG A 117 11.81 -12.96 -8.97
C ARG A 117 12.29 -11.53 -8.83
N VAL A 118 12.52 -10.88 -9.96
CA VAL A 118 13.03 -9.51 -9.98
C VAL A 118 12.04 -8.56 -10.64
N THR A 119 11.96 -7.34 -10.11
CA THR A 119 11.21 -6.22 -10.70
C THR A 119 12.00 -4.92 -10.56
N VAL A 120 11.57 -3.89 -11.31
CA VAL A 120 12.09 -2.53 -11.19
C VAL A 120 11.59 -1.92 -9.88
N LYS A 121 12.51 -1.39 -9.07
CA LYS A 121 12.20 -0.66 -7.85
C LYS A 121 11.78 0.76 -8.22
N ALA A 122 10.51 1.13 -8.00
CA ALA A 122 10.10 2.49 -8.29
C ALA A 122 10.59 3.42 -7.17
N ASP A 123 10.84 4.68 -7.51
CA ASP A 123 11.01 5.72 -6.52
C ASP A 123 9.61 6.24 -6.13
N GLY A 124 8.91 5.46 -5.31
CA GLY A 124 7.54 5.73 -4.87
C GLY A 124 7.37 5.72 -3.36
N LEU A 125 6.19 6.15 -2.90
CA LEU A 125 5.79 6.06 -1.50
C LEU A 125 5.17 4.69 -1.25
N ARG A 126 5.77 3.87 -0.38
CA ARG A 126 5.20 2.58 0.02
C ARG A 126 3.87 2.81 0.75
N LYS A 127 2.76 2.34 0.17
CA LYS A 127 1.41 2.45 0.75
C LYS A 127 0.63 1.15 0.56
N TYR A 128 -0.31 0.89 1.46
CA TYR A 128 -1.29 -0.18 1.38
C TYR A 128 -2.56 0.35 0.71
N LEU A 129 -3.01 -0.32 -0.35
CA LEU A 129 -4.32 -0.08 -0.95
C LEU A 129 -5.33 -1.01 -0.28
N VAL A 130 -6.27 -0.43 0.46
CA VAL A 130 -7.15 -1.16 1.38
C VAL A 130 -8.60 -0.93 1.00
N PHE A 131 -9.32 -2.04 0.85
CA PHE A 131 -10.74 -2.04 0.51
C PHE A 131 -11.54 -2.45 1.76
N ASN A 132 -12.23 -1.50 2.36
CA ASN A 132 -13.00 -1.73 3.59
C ASN A 132 -14.32 -0.96 3.58
N ASN A 133 -15.42 -1.62 3.91
CA ASN A 133 -16.78 -1.08 3.88
C ASN A 133 -17.10 -0.37 2.56
N ASN A 134 -16.67 -0.99 1.44
CA ASN A 134 -16.76 -0.47 0.07
C ASN A 134 -16.02 0.85 -0.19
N ASN A 135 -15.22 1.33 0.77
CA ASN A 135 -14.33 2.48 0.60
C ASN A 135 -12.95 2.00 0.17
N ILE A 136 -12.22 2.87 -0.53
CA ILE A 136 -10.82 2.61 -0.91
C ILE A 136 -9.93 3.59 -0.16
N TRP A 137 -8.97 3.04 0.56
CA TRP A 137 -8.02 3.77 1.37
C TRP A 137 -6.59 3.54 0.88
N LEU A 138 -5.76 4.56 0.98
CA LEU A 138 -4.31 4.43 0.96
C LEU A 138 -3.80 4.60 2.38
N ILE A 139 -3.07 3.62 2.91
CA ILE A 139 -2.58 3.62 4.30
C ILE A 139 -1.06 3.49 4.30
N MET A 140 -0.40 4.18 5.21
CA MET A 140 1.05 4.12 5.38
C MET A 140 1.40 4.15 6.87
N TYR A 141 2.33 3.29 7.28
CA TYR A 141 2.89 3.29 8.63
C TYR A 141 3.56 4.65 8.96
N PRO A 142 3.44 5.19 10.18
CA PRO A 142 2.74 4.63 11.35
C PRO A 142 1.24 4.92 11.45
N GLY A 143 0.68 5.83 10.65
CA GLY A 143 -0.74 6.20 10.81
C GLY A 143 -1.28 7.15 9.74
N SER A 144 -0.61 7.27 8.59
CA SER A 144 -1.16 8.06 7.49
C SER A 144 -2.26 7.25 6.81
N ALA A 145 -3.42 7.87 6.62
CA ALA A 145 -4.56 7.28 5.91
C ALA A 145 -5.18 8.32 4.98
N ASN A 146 -5.42 7.94 3.73
CA ASN A 146 -6.06 8.79 2.74
C ASN A 146 -7.29 8.05 2.19
N LEU A 147 -8.48 8.60 2.39
CA LEU A 147 -9.71 8.06 1.84
C LEU A 147 -9.89 8.55 0.39
N ILE A 148 -9.47 7.73 -0.55
CA ILE A 148 -9.47 8.11 -1.97
C ILE A 148 -10.84 7.91 -2.63
N PHE A 149 -11.69 7.04 -2.09
CA PHE A 149 -13.02 6.81 -2.64
C PHE A 149 -14.05 6.36 -1.61
N ARG A 150 -15.26 6.91 -1.73
CA ARG A 150 -16.47 6.54 -0.98
C ARG A 150 -17.48 5.82 -1.88
N SER A 151 -17.97 4.66 -1.44
CA SER A 151 -18.85 3.83 -2.26
C SER A 151 -20.21 4.47 -2.58
N TYR A 152 -20.73 5.31 -1.69
CA TYR A 152 -22.04 5.92 -1.85
C TYR A 152 -22.03 7.14 -2.77
N ASP A 153 -20.85 7.71 -3.08
CA ASP A 153 -20.72 8.95 -3.84
C ASP A 153 -20.28 8.75 -5.30
N ASN A 154 -19.65 7.62 -5.65
CA ASN A 154 -18.93 7.50 -6.93
C ASN A 154 -19.02 6.09 -7.56
N TYR A 155 -18.95 6.00 -8.90
CA TYR A 155 -19.05 4.76 -9.69
C TYR A 155 -17.68 4.08 -9.96
N LEU A 156 -16.72 4.06 -9.02
CA LEU A 156 -15.37 3.49 -9.27
C LEU A 156 -15.32 1.95 -9.32
N ILE A 157 -16.44 1.28 -9.09
CA ILE A 157 -16.54 -0.17 -8.97
C ILE A 157 -17.69 -0.60 -9.90
N GLN A 158 -17.36 -1.23 -11.04
CA GLN A 158 -18.35 -1.68 -12.03
C GLN A 158 -18.10 -3.15 -12.38
N ASP A 159 -19.18 -3.92 -12.54
CA ASP A 159 -19.14 -5.27 -13.14
C ASP A 159 -19.03 -5.18 -14.66
N VAL A 160 -18.21 -6.08 -15.22
CA VAL A 160 -18.10 -6.33 -16.66
C VAL A 160 -19.08 -7.44 -17.01
N ASP A 161 -20.37 -7.15 -17.05
CA ASP A 161 -21.32 -7.99 -17.80
C ASP A 161 -22.52 -7.16 -18.29
N ILE A 162 -22.59 -6.93 -19.60
CA ILE A 162 -23.63 -6.12 -20.27
C ILE A 162 -24.90 -6.96 -20.48
N SER A 163 -24.88 -8.24 -20.13
CA SER A 163 -25.97 -9.18 -20.40
C SER A 163 -27.03 -9.30 -19.29
N TYR A 164 -26.80 -8.75 -18.09
CA TYR A 164 -27.76 -8.79 -16.97
C TYR A 164 -27.98 -7.41 -16.30
N PRO A 165 -29.23 -6.92 -16.17
CA PRO A 165 -29.54 -5.58 -15.68
C PRO A 165 -29.45 -5.41 -14.15
N THR A 166 -29.03 -6.43 -13.40
CA THR A 166 -28.75 -6.30 -11.97
C THR A 166 -27.29 -5.91 -11.77
N PHE A 167 -27.04 -4.61 -11.60
CA PHE A 167 -25.74 -4.05 -11.24
C PHE A 167 -25.24 -4.66 -9.91
N HIS A 168 -24.47 -5.74 -9.98
CA HIS A 168 -23.68 -6.17 -8.84
C HIS A 168 -22.39 -5.34 -8.82
N ARG A 169 -22.11 -4.71 -7.67
CA ARG A 169 -20.82 -4.05 -7.48
C ARG A 169 -19.86 -5.15 -6.99
N PRO A 170 -18.71 -5.38 -7.65
CA PRO A 170 -17.74 -6.33 -7.14
C PRO A 170 -17.38 -5.97 -5.70
N ASN A 171 -17.68 -6.89 -4.78
CA ASN A 171 -17.37 -6.70 -3.38
C ASN A 171 -15.86 -6.95 -3.18
N LEU A 172 -15.12 -5.85 -3.06
CA LEU A 172 -13.69 -5.84 -2.77
C LEU A 172 -13.39 -5.74 -1.27
N ASN A 173 -14.38 -5.80 -0.39
CA ASN A 173 -14.16 -5.71 1.05
C ASN A 173 -13.20 -6.79 1.54
N GLY A 174 -12.19 -6.39 2.30
CA GLY A 174 -11.20 -7.30 2.89
C GLY A 174 -9.85 -7.31 2.16
N TYR A 175 -9.77 -6.83 0.92
CA TYR A 175 -8.51 -6.83 0.18
C TYR A 175 -7.52 -5.81 0.75
N ILE A 176 -6.27 -6.26 0.95
CA ILE A 176 -5.12 -5.42 1.29
C ILE A 176 -4.02 -5.72 0.28
N ILE A 177 -3.72 -4.74 -0.56
CA ILE A 177 -2.64 -4.81 -1.55
C ILE A 177 -1.49 -3.95 -1.05
N GLU A 178 -0.27 -4.49 -1.13
CA GLU A 178 0.94 -3.74 -0.86
C GLU A 178 1.58 -3.24 -2.16
N GLY A 179 2.10 -2.02 -2.15
CA GLY A 179 2.49 -1.35 -3.37
C GLY A 179 3.19 -0.01 -3.14
N GLU A 180 3.46 0.66 -4.25
CA GLU A 180 4.07 2.00 -4.31
C GLU A 180 3.11 2.97 -4.98
N LEU A 181 2.80 4.07 -4.29
CA LEU A 181 2.17 5.24 -4.89
C LEU A 181 3.24 6.10 -5.54
N ILE A 182 3.14 6.34 -6.85
CA ILE A 182 4.10 7.14 -7.61
C ILE A 182 3.73 8.64 -7.54
N PRO A 183 4.53 9.48 -6.85
CA PRO A 183 4.31 10.91 -6.79
C PRO A 183 4.41 11.55 -8.17
N LEU A 184 3.69 12.66 -8.42
CA LEU A 184 3.75 13.37 -9.70
C LEU A 184 5.18 13.72 -10.13
N LYS A 185 6.03 14.16 -9.19
CA LYS A 185 7.43 14.50 -9.44
C LYS A 185 8.31 13.32 -9.91
N ASN A 186 7.89 12.09 -9.65
CA ASN A 186 8.63 10.87 -9.98
C ASN A 186 7.98 10.13 -11.16
N ARG A 187 7.07 10.78 -11.90
CA ARG A 187 6.44 10.24 -13.10
C ARG A 187 7.17 10.72 -14.35
N LYS A 188 7.40 9.80 -15.29
CA LYS A 188 7.98 10.12 -16.60
C LYS A 188 6.90 10.64 -17.55
N GLY A 189 7.30 11.22 -18.69
CA GLY A 189 6.38 11.85 -19.64
C GLY A 189 5.32 10.90 -20.24
N ASN A 190 5.58 9.59 -20.27
CA ASN A 190 4.63 8.56 -20.69
C ASN A 190 3.70 8.06 -19.57
N ALA A 191 3.79 8.63 -18.36
CA ALA A 191 2.96 8.22 -17.25
C ALA A 191 1.50 8.64 -17.44
N PRO A 192 0.55 7.82 -16.97
CA PRO A 192 -0.85 8.22 -16.98
C PRO A 192 -1.11 9.48 -16.17
N GLN A 193 -1.96 10.35 -16.74
CA GLN A 193 -2.44 11.56 -16.09
C GLN A 193 -3.61 11.21 -15.16
N THR A 194 -3.26 10.72 -13.97
CA THR A 194 -4.19 10.35 -12.89
C THR A 194 -3.76 11.05 -11.60
N LYS A 195 -4.66 11.22 -10.62
CA LYS A 195 -4.25 11.78 -9.32
C LYS A 195 -3.35 10.77 -8.57
N TYR A 196 -3.81 9.53 -8.44
CA TYR A 196 -3.13 8.44 -7.75
C TYR A 196 -2.71 7.35 -8.74
N LEU A 197 -1.40 7.24 -9.00
CA LEU A 197 -0.82 6.15 -9.79
C LEU A 197 -0.18 5.14 -8.83
N TYR A 198 -0.76 3.95 -8.74
CA TYR A 198 -0.37 2.94 -7.76
C TYR A 198 0.11 1.66 -8.44
N TYR A 199 1.24 1.11 -7.99
CA TYR A 199 1.79 -0.15 -8.46
C TYR A 199 1.83 -1.17 -7.31
N GLY A 200 0.91 -2.14 -7.34
CA GLY A 200 0.86 -3.25 -6.40
C GLY A 200 1.96 -4.28 -6.68
N PHE A 201 2.66 -4.72 -5.64
CA PHE A 201 3.74 -5.71 -5.72
C PHE A 201 3.57 -6.89 -4.75
N ASP A 202 2.56 -6.88 -3.89
CA ASP A 202 2.13 -8.05 -3.11
C ASP A 202 0.65 -7.94 -2.67
N VAL A 203 0.04 -9.06 -2.25
CA VAL A 203 -1.30 -9.11 -1.63
C VAL A 203 -1.18 -9.71 -0.25
N LEU A 204 -1.60 -8.95 0.75
CA LEU A 204 -1.50 -9.35 2.15
C LEU A 204 -2.82 -9.91 2.67
N SER A 205 -3.92 -9.58 2.02
CA SER A 205 -5.22 -10.10 2.39
C SER A 205 -6.18 -10.15 1.21
N ASN A 206 -7.00 -11.21 1.19
CA ASN A 206 -8.12 -11.40 0.30
C ASN A 206 -9.45 -11.08 1.00
N ARG A 207 -10.54 -11.09 0.24
CA ARG A 207 -11.89 -10.99 0.78
C ARG A 207 -12.15 -12.10 1.82
N SER A 208 -12.68 -11.68 2.96
CA SER A 208 -13.10 -12.54 4.06
C SER A 208 -14.63 -12.56 4.18
N GLY A 209 -15.15 -13.60 4.83
CA GLY A 209 -16.54 -13.61 5.32
C GLY A 209 -16.73 -12.75 6.59
N ASN A 210 -15.64 -12.39 7.27
CA ASN A 210 -15.65 -11.53 8.44
C ASN A 210 -15.50 -10.05 8.02
N PRO A 211 -16.44 -9.16 8.36
CA PRO A 211 -16.35 -7.73 8.02
C PRO A 211 -15.22 -7.00 8.75
N ASP A 212 -14.77 -7.50 9.90
CA ASP A 212 -13.77 -6.84 10.75
C ASP A 212 -12.32 -7.29 10.47
N MET A 213 -12.12 -8.25 9.56
CA MET A 213 -10.82 -8.84 9.27
C MET A 213 -10.78 -9.46 7.87
N GLY A 214 -9.74 -9.15 7.10
CA GLY A 214 -9.48 -9.80 5.80
C GLY A 214 -8.97 -11.24 5.93
N ASP A 215 -8.98 -11.99 4.82
CA ASP A 215 -8.46 -13.36 4.77
C ASP A 215 -6.95 -13.33 4.53
N VAL A 216 -6.17 -13.77 5.52
CA VAL A 216 -4.70 -13.83 5.47
C VAL A 216 -4.17 -15.17 4.97
N SER A 217 -5.02 -16.13 4.60
CA SER A 217 -4.59 -17.42 4.04
C SER A 217 -3.71 -17.25 2.79
N ILE A 218 -3.89 -16.13 2.07
CA ILE A 218 -3.09 -15.75 0.91
C ILE A 218 -1.61 -15.50 1.25
N GLN A 219 -1.30 -15.11 2.48
CA GLN A 219 0.09 -14.86 2.91
C GLN A 219 0.94 -16.13 2.91
N ASN A 220 0.32 -17.30 3.04
CA ASN A 220 1.01 -18.60 3.01
C ASN A 220 1.18 -19.14 1.58
N LYS A 221 0.78 -18.40 0.55
CA LYS A 221 0.93 -18.80 -0.85
C LYS A 221 2.21 -18.20 -1.43
N TYR A 222 2.76 -18.83 -2.47
CA TYR A 222 3.89 -18.29 -3.22
C TYR A 222 3.58 -16.91 -3.81
N HIS A 223 4.58 -16.04 -3.89
CA HIS A 223 4.46 -14.66 -4.34
C HIS A 223 3.77 -14.55 -5.69
N HIS A 224 4.09 -15.40 -6.66
CA HIS A 224 3.42 -15.37 -7.95
C HIS A 224 1.92 -15.67 -7.88
N ILE A 225 1.47 -16.48 -6.92
CA ILE A 225 0.03 -16.70 -6.67
C ILE A 225 -0.59 -15.42 -6.11
N ARG A 226 0.06 -14.80 -5.11
CA ARG A 226 -0.37 -13.51 -4.53
C ARG A 226 -0.48 -12.41 -5.59
N MET A 227 0.49 -12.34 -6.51
CA MET A 227 0.49 -11.40 -7.64
C MET A 227 -0.67 -11.60 -8.63
N ARG A 228 -1.15 -12.84 -8.85
CA ARG A 228 -2.34 -13.08 -9.68
C ARG A 228 -3.58 -12.44 -9.07
N HIS A 229 -3.73 -12.50 -7.74
CA HIS A 229 -4.84 -11.85 -7.05
C HIS A 229 -4.85 -10.33 -7.22
N ILE A 230 -3.68 -9.66 -7.34
CA ILE A 230 -3.63 -8.24 -7.68
C ILE A 230 -4.33 -7.99 -9.02
N LYS A 231 -4.03 -8.80 -10.03
CA LYS A 231 -4.63 -8.66 -11.37
C LYS A 231 -6.15 -8.85 -11.31
N ASP A 232 -6.62 -9.83 -10.55
CA ASP A 232 -8.05 -10.08 -10.35
C ASP A 232 -8.78 -8.91 -9.65
N VAL A 233 -8.09 -8.23 -8.73
CA VAL A 233 -8.63 -7.02 -8.07
C VAL A 233 -8.61 -5.83 -9.03
N ILE A 234 -7.51 -5.60 -9.76
CA ILE A 234 -7.38 -4.51 -10.73
C ILE A 234 -8.50 -4.54 -11.78
N GLN A 235 -8.84 -5.73 -12.29
CA GLN A 235 -9.92 -5.89 -13.27
C GLN A 235 -11.29 -5.44 -12.76
N LYS A 236 -11.48 -5.39 -11.43
CA LYS A 236 -12.72 -4.95 -10.76
C LYS A 236 -12.70 -3.47 -10.38
N ILE A 237 -11.54 -2.82 -10.46
CA ILE A 237 -11.40 -1.38 -10.24
C ILE A 237 -11.64 -0.69 -11.57
N PHE A 238 -12.71 0.10 -11.65
CA PHE A 238 -13.07 0.80 -12.86
C PHE A 238 -13.14 2.30 -12.60
N ASP A 239 -12.09 3.02 -12.98
CA ASP A 239 -12.04 4.47 -12.77
C ASP A 239 -12.22 5.27 -14.06
N LYS A 240 -13.48 5.62 -14.35
CA LYS A 240 -13.85 6.55 -15.43
C LYS A 240 -13.24 7.95 -15.24
N ASN A 241 -13.10 8.39 -14.00
CA ASN A 241 -12.65 9.74 -13.66
C ASN A 241 -11.13 9.83 -13.52
N ARG A 242 -10.42 8.71 -13.69
CA ARG A 242 -8.95 8.60 -13.59
C ARG A 242 -8.41 9.18 -12.28
N VAL A 243 -9.14 9.06 -11.18
CA VAL A 243 -8.69 9.46 -9.84
C VAL A 243 -7.58 8.51 -9.36
N LEU A 244 -7.80 7.22 -9.47
CA LEU A 244 -6.91 6.12 -9.14
C LEU A 244 -6.69 5.23 -10.36
N GLN A 245 -5.43 4.97 -10.67
CA GLN A 245 -5.05 3.86 -11.54
C GLN A 245 -4.13 2.91 -10.80
N VAL A 246 -4.49 1.63 -10.87
CA VAL A 246 -3.79 0.55 -10.18
C VAL A 246 -3.20 -0.38 -11.23
N TYR A 247 -1.90 -0.61 -11.12
CA TYR A 247 -1.16 -1.56 -11.95
C TYR A 247 -0.53 -2.63 -11.06
N SER A 248 -0.34 -3.83 -11.63
CA SER A 248 0.45 -4.87 -10.99
C SER A 248 1.89 -4.74 -11.49
N LYS A 249 2.88 -4.74 -10.59
CA LYS A 249 4.27 -4.83 -11.00
C LYS A 249 4.52 -6.16 -11.70
N GLU A 250 5.33 -6.11 -12.74
CA GLU A 250 5.77 -7.30 -13.43
C GLU A 250 7.04 -7.85 -12.77
N PHE A 251 7.04 -9.16 -12.53
CA PHE A 251 8.12 -9.88 -11.87
C PHE A 251 8.53 -11.07 -12.74
N ILE A 252 9.82 -11.14 -13.05
CA ILE A 252 10.38 -12.21 -13.87
C ILE A 252 11.21 -13.12 -12.99
N SER A 253 10.88 -14.42 -13.03
CA SER A 253 11.57 -15.45 -12.26
C SER A 253 12.88 -15.87 -12.93
N PHE A 254 13.88 -16.22 -12.12
CA PHE A 254 15.12 -16.82 -12.57
C PHE A 254 15.61 -17.85 -11.56
N PHE A 255 16.41 -18.80 -12.01
CA PHE A 255 16.98 -19.84 -11.15
C PHE A 255 18.46 -20.07 -11.44
N THR A 256 18.83 -20.20 -12.71
CA THR A 256 20.22 -20.45 -13.09
C THR A 256 21.01 -19.16 -13.31
N VAL A 257 22.34 -19.24 -13.32
CA VAL A 257 23.22 -18.10 -13.66
C VAL A 257 22.94 -17.57 -15.08
N PRO A 258 22.84 -18.40 -16.14
CA PRO A 258 22.43 -17.93 -17.46
C PRO A 258 21.07 -17.22 -17.47
N ASP A 259 20.07 -17.74 -16.75
CA ASP A 259 18.76 -17.10 -16.62
C ASP A 259 18.85 -15.75 -15.94
N PHE A 260 19.61 -15.64 -14.85
CA PHE A 260 19.81 -14.38 -14.16
C PHE A 260 20.32 -13.30 -15.11
N TYR A 261 21.39 -13.56 -15.88
CA TYR A 261 21.91 -12.57 -16.83
C TYR A 261 20.92 -12.23 -17.94
N ARG A 262 20.14 -13.21 -18.43
CA ARG A 262 19.09 -12.97 -19.43
C ARG A 262 17.99 -12.06 -18.86
N VAL A 263 17.46 -12.42 -17.69
CA VAL A 263 16.36 -11.70 -17.03
C VAL A 263 16.79 -10.29 -16.61
N MET A 264 18.02 -10.10 -16.13
CA MET A 264 18.51 -8.77 -15.78
C MET A 264 18.60 -7.84 -17.00
N ARG A 265 18.95 -8.35 -18.20
CA ARG A 265 18.90 -7.55 -19.43
C ARG A 265 17.47 -7.17 -19.82
N GLU A 266 16.53 -8.10 -19.64
CA GLU A 266 15.11 -7.89 -19.93
C GLU A 266 14.51 -6.82 -18.99
N ILE A 267 14.73 -6.95 -17.69
CA ILE A 267 14.30 -5.97 -16.68
C ILE A 267 14.96 -4.59 -16.89
N ASP A 268 16.23 -4.52 -17.29
CA ASP A 268 16.86 -3.23 -17.64
C ASP A 268 16.18 -2.57 -18.85
N GLY A 269 15.72 -3.36 -19.82
CA GLY A 269 14.87 -2.86 -20.90
C GLY A 269 13.55 -2.30 -20.38
N MET A 270 12.87 -3.03 -19.50
CA MET A 270 11.60 -2.59 -18.89
C MET A 270 11.75 -1.32 -18.05
N ARG A 271 12.87 -1.18 -17.32
CA ARG A 271 13.21 0.00 -16.53
C ARG A 271 13.22 1.28 -17.36
N ARG A 272 13.72 1.23 -18.59
CA ARG A 272 13.79 2.39 -19.51
C ARG A 272 12.41 2.86 -19.97
N ILE A 273 11.46 1.95 -20.14
CA ILE A 273 10.11 2.26 -20.62
C ILE A 273 9.08 2.45 -19.48
N ALA A 274 9.43 2.08 -18.24
CA ALA A 274 8.55 2.24 -17.09
C ALA A 274 8.10 3.71 -16.94
N PRO A 275 6.83 3.98 -16.59
CA PRO A 275 6.28 5.34 -16.52
C PRO A 275 6.69 6.13 -15.26
N TYR A 276 7.74 5.69 -14.57
CA TYR A 276 8.18 6.26 -13.31
C TYR A 276 9.70 6.23 -13.19
N GLU A 277 10.21 7.13 -12.36
CA GLU A 277 11.58 7.08 -11.90
C GLU A 277 11.81 5.85 -11.02
N ASP A 278 13.01 5.28 -11.14
CA ASP A 278 13.44 4.10 -10.40
C ASP A 278 14.68 4.41 -9.58
N ASP A 279 14.97 3.57 -8.59
CA ASP A 279 16.23 3.62 -7.85
C ASP A 279 16.95 2.27 -7.79
N GLY A 280 16.56 1.31 -8.65
CA GLY A 280 17.23 0.03 -8.81
C GLY A 280 16.27 -1.14 -9.00
N PHE A 281 16.55 -2.27 -8.34
CA PHE A 281 15.80 -3.52 -8.48
C PHE A 281 15.37 -4.09 -7.13
N ILE A 282 14.24 -4.80 -7.11
CA ILE A 282 13.79 -5.62 -5.98
C ILE A 282 13.88 -7.09 -6.40
N PHE A 283 14.50 -7.89 -5.54
CA PHE A 283 14.53 -9.35 -5.60
C PHE A 283 13.62 -9.91 -4.52
N MET A 284 12.62 -10.67 -4.93
CA MET A 284 11.60 -11.27 -4.08
C MET A 284 11.70 -12.80 -4.18
N PRO A 285 11.88 -13.53 -3.07
CA PRO A 285 11.77 -14.98 -3.08
C PRO A 285 10.33 -15.40 -3.37
N ASP A 286 10.13 -16.34 -4.30
CA ASP A 286 8.78 -16.71 -4.74
C ASP A 286 8.06 -17.60 -3.73
N GLU A 287 8.77 -18.57 -3.16
CA GLU A 287 8.17 -19.58 -2.28
C GLU A 287 8.04 -19.08 -0.84
N MET A 288 8.72 -17.98 -0.47
CA MET A 288 8.66 -17.42 0.88
C MET A 288 7.24 -16.91 1.17
N PRO A 289 6.58 -17.44 2.22
CA PRO A 289 5.30 -16.91 2.63
C PRO A 289 5.48 -15.48 3.18
N TYR A 290 4.51 -14.61 2.96
CA TYR A 290 4.55 -13.27 3.54
C TYR A 290 4.52 -13.33 5.08
N SER A 291 3.88 -14.36 5.65
CA SER A 291 3.86 -14.63 7.08
C SER A 291 5.20 -15.18 7.64
N TYR A 292 6.19 -15.47 6.78
CA TYR A 292 7.52 -15.91 7.20
C TYR A 292 8.10 -14.86 8.15
N SER A 293 8.18 -15.23 9.43
CA SER A 293 8.26 -14.32 10.57
C SER A 293 9.31 -13.21 10.36
N PRO A 294 8.89 -11.96 10.10
CA PRO A 294 9.80 -10.82 10.06
C PRO A 294 10.58 -10.69 11.36
N LYS A 295 10.03 -11.22 12.46
CA LYS A 295 10.71 -11.32 13.76
C LYS A 295 11.92 -12.25 13.72
N LYS A 296 11.82 -13.43 13.07
CA LYS A 296 12.96 -14.34 12.92
C LYS A 296 14.08 -13.66 12.15
N LEU A 297 13.75 -12.93 11.08
CA LEU A 297 14.72 -12.14 10.32
C LEU A 297 15.21 -10.89 11.08
N SER A 298 14.41 -10.29 11.96
CA SER A 298 14.81 -9.13 12.76
C SER A 298 15.73 -9.48 13.92
N ASP A 299 15.62 -10.71 14.43
CA ASP A 299 16.48 -11.22 15.50
C ASP A 299 17.87 -11.59 14.97
N LEU A 300 18.02 -11.77 13.66
CA LEU A 300 19.30 -12.00 12.99
C LEU A 300 20.01 -10.68 12.70
N ASN A 301 21.31 -10.63 12.97
CA ASN A 301 22.12 -9.49 12.53
C ASN A 301 22.36 -9.53 11.01
N GLU A 302 22.87 -8.42 10.48
CA GLU A 302 23.13 -8.25 9.05
C GLU A 302 24.10 -9.28 8.44
N ILE A 303 25.00 -9.86 9.22
CA ILE A 303 25.99 -10.84 8.76
C ILE A 303 25.35 -12.23 8.68
N GLU A 304 24.49 -12.54 9.65
CA GLU A 304 23.75 -13.80 9.74
C GLU A 304 22.67 -13.93 8.65
N ARG A 305 22.09 -12.80 8.22
CA ARG A 305 21.14 -12.73 7.10
C ARG A 305 21.83 -12.94 5.75
N ASN A 306 22.09 -14.20 5.41
CA ASN A 306 22.52 -14.61 4.08
C ASN A 306 21.39 -15.38 3.36
N LEU A 307 21.30 -15.22 2.03
CA LEU A 307 20.23 -15.85 1.24
C LEU A 307 20.34 -17.37 1.13
N VAL A 308 21.49 -17.95 1.47
CA VAL A 308 21.70 -19.41 1.45
C VAL A 308 20.86 -20.08 2.54
N ASN A 309 20.81 -19.48 3.72
CA ASN A 309 20.09 -20.02 4.87
C ASN A 309 18.70 -19.39 5.03
N TYR A 310 18.58 -18.10 4.73
CA TYR A 310 17.37 -17.32 4.99
C TYR A 310 16.95 -16.55 3.73
N PRO A 311 15.92 -17.01 3.00
CA PRO A 311 15.38 -16.23 1.90
C PRO A 311 14.90 -14.87 2.42
N ASP A 312 15.12 -13.83 1.64
CA ASP A 312 14.87 -12.46 2.10
C ASP A 312 14.60 -11.54 0.92
N ILE A 313 13.85 -10.47 1.17
CA ILE A 313 13.60 -9.45 0.15
C ILE A 313 14.83 -8.56 0.06
N CYS A 314 15.45 -8.54 -1.10
CA CYS A 314 16.65 -7.74 -1.35
C CYS A 314 16.35 -6.60 -2.30
N LYS A 315 17.00 -5.46 -2.07
CA LYS A 315 17.03 -4.33 -3.00
C LYS A 315 18.46 -4.07 -3.46
N TRP A 316 18.63 -3.88 -4.75
CA TRP A 316 19.88 -3.41 -5.32
C TRP A 316 19.70 -1.98 -5.80
N LYS A 317 20.69 -1.13 -5.56
CA LYS A 317 20.76 0.23 -6.08
C LYS A 317 22.08 0.42 -6.85
N PRO A 318 22.08 1.18 -7.95
CA PRO A 318 23.31 1.65 -8.57
C PRO A 318 24.18 2.42 -7.57
N TYR A 319 25.51 2.33 -7.69
CA TYR A 319 26.45 2.91 -6.72
C TYR A 319 26.29 4.43 -6.62
N GLU A 320 25.95 5.08 -7.73
CA GLU A 320 25.72 6.52 -7.83
C GLU A 320 24.44 6.99 -7.13
N LYS A 321 23.53 6.06 -6.77
CA LYS A 321 22.29 6.32 -6.02
C LYS A 321 22.39 5.92 -4.54
N LEU A 322 23.55 5.47 -4.08
CA LEU A 322 23.79 5.19 -2.67
C LEU A 322 24.07 6.51 -1.94
N THR A 323 23.29 6.79 -0.90
CA THR A 323 23.44 7.99 -0.07
C THR A 323 23.59 7.59 1.40
N ILE A 324 24.28 8.44 2.16
CA ILE A 324 24.41 8.33 3.62
C ILE A 324 24.02 9.69 4.18
N ASP A 325 23.08 9.70 5.12
CA ASP A 325 22.70 10.91 5.84
C ASP A 325 23.69 11.10 7.00
N PHE A 326 24.45 12.21 6.97
CA PHE A 326 25.29 12.61 8.10
C PHE A 326 24.48 13.53 9.02
N ALA A 327 24.49 13.26 10.32
CA ALA A 327 23.99 14.22 11.30
C ALA A 327 24.89 15.47 11.28
N ILE A 328 24.28 16.65 11.15
CA ILE A 328 24.96 17.95 11.14
C ILE A 328 25.18 18.43 12.56
#